data_AF-A0A8J4X4Q1-F1
#
_entry.id   AF-A0A8J4X4Q1-F1
#
_cell.length_a   1.000
_cell.length_b   1.000
_cell.length_c   1.000
_cell.angle_alpha   90.00
_cell.angle_beta   90.00
_cell.angle_gamma   90.00
#
_symmetry.space_group_name_H-M   'P 1'
#
loop_
_entity.id
_entity.type
_entity.pdbx_description
1 polymer ?
#
loop_
_entity_poly.entity_id
_entity_poly.type
_entity_poly.pdbx_seq_one_letter_code
_entity_poly.pdbx_strand_id
1 'polypeptide(L)' 'MKLDTLQKLYTEELRDLYNAENQLLKALPKMAKAASSEELKNAFEKHLEQTKGHVERLEQVFEELGETRRVRHAVL' A
#
# COMPACT_ATOMS: atom_id res chain seq x y z
N MET A 1 -15.38 -4.22 -13.93
CA MET A 1 -14.24 -4.15 -14.87
C MET A 1 -14.13 -5.48 -15.60
N LYS A 2 -13.88 -5.50 -16.91
CA LYS A 2 -13.47 -6.73 -17.61
C LYS A 2 -11.95 -6.85 -17.47
N LEU A 3 -11.54 -7.86 -16.71
CA LEU A 3 -10.16 -8.28 -16.53
C LEU A 3 -9.82 -9.27 -17.64
N ASP A 4 -9.41 -8.75 -18.78
CA ASP A 4 -9.25 -9.58 -19.98
C ASP A 4 -7.99 -10.46 -19.92
N THR A 5 -7.08 -10.24 -18.96
CA THR A 5 -5.86 -11.05 -18.74
C THR A 5 -5.48 -11.15 -17.25
N LEU A 6 -4.81 -12.24 -16.87
CA LEU A 6 -4.23 -12.41 -15.51
C LEU A 6 -3.18 -11.33 -15.21
N GLN A 7 -2.42 -10.88 -16.21
CA GLN A 7 -1.46 -9.79 -16.06
C GLN A 7 -2.14 -8.49 -15.64
N LYS A 8 -3.28 -8.16 -16.27
CA LYS A 8 -4.05 -6.97 -15.92
C LYS A 8 -4.56 -7.03 -14.48
N LEU A 9 -5.12 -8.19 -14.08
CA LEU A 9 -5.57 -8.40 -12.70
C LEU A 9 -4.40 -8.24 -11.73
N TYR A 10 -3.25 -8.86 -12.01
CA TYR A 10 -2.06 -8.75 -11.16
C TYR A 10 -1.62 -7.28 -10.98
N THR A 11 -1.52 -6.51 -12.06
CA THR A 11 -1.13 -5.09 -11.96
C THR A 11 -2.19 -4.24 -11.25
N GLU A 12 -3.49 -4.51 -11.43
CA GLU A 12 -4.56 -3.80 -10.72
C GLU A 12 -4.52 -4.06 -9.21
N GLU A 13 -4.38 -5.33 -8.79
CA GLU A 13 -4.27 -5.69 -7.38
C GLU A 13 -3.01 -5.11 -6.72
N LEU A 14 -1.88 -5.04 -7.44
CA LEU A 14 -0.69 -4.34 -6.94
C LEU A 14 -0.92 -2.85 -6.71
N ARG A 15 -1.73 -2.19 -7.55
CA ARG A 15 -2.06 -0.77 -7.39
C ARG A 15 -2.98 -0.56 -6.19
N ASP A 16 -3.94 -1.46 -5.99
CA ASP A 16 -4.84 -1.42 -4.84
C ASP A 16 -4.07 -1.66 -3.54
N LEU A 17 -3.14 -2.62 -3.53
CA LEU A 17 -2.25 -2.86 -2.39
C LEU A 17 -1.35 -1.64 -2.12
N TYR A 18 -0.75 -1.04 -3.15
CA TYR A 18 0.03 0.19 -3.00
C TYR A 18 -0.80 1.34 -2.42
N ASN A 19 -2.06 1.47 -2.85
CA ASN A 19 -2.97 2.47 -2.31
C ASN A 19 -3.28 2.20 -0.82
N ALA A 20 -3.57 0.94 -0.46
CA ALA A 20 -3.83 0.53 0.91
C ALA A 20 -2.65 0.83 1.85
N GLU A 21 -1.43 0.49 1.45
CA GLU A 21 -0.22 0.77 2.24
C GLU A 21 -0.01 2.28 2.44
N ASN A 22 -0.27 3.10 1.42
CA ASN A 22 -0.23 4.56 1.54
C ASN A 22 -1.31 5.13 2.47
N GLN A 23 -2.48 4.49 2.56
CA GLN A 23 -3.49 4.85 3.55
C GLN A 23 -3.02 4.46 4.96
N LEU A 24 -2.40 3.29 5.12
CA LEU A 24 -1.85 2.82 6.40
C LEU A 24 -0.75 3.73 6.94
N LEU A 25 0.12 4.28 6.08
CA LEU A 25 1.12 5.28 6.49
C LEU A 25 0.51 6.47 7.24
N LYS A 26 -0.74 6.84 6.92
CA LYS A 26 -1.48 7.95 7.55
C LYS A 26 -2.30 7.48 8.76
N ALA A 27 -2.78 6.23 8.73
CA ALA A 27 -3.64 5.67 9.76
C ALA A 27 -2.85 5.19 10.98
N LEU A 28 -1.74 4.47 10.77
CA LEU A 28 -0.95 3.85 11.84
C LEU A 28 -0.46 4.85 12.90
N PRO A 29 0.04 6.05 12.57
CA PRO A 29 0.40 7.04 13.59
C PRO A 29 -0.80 7.50 14.44
N LYS A 30 -1.99 7.59 13.84
CA LYS A 30 -3.22 7.96 14.56
C LYS A 30 -3.66 6.83 15.50
N MET A 31 -3.53 5.58 15.05
CA MET A 31 -3.85 4.40 15.85
C MET A 31 -2.87 4.24 17.03
N ALA A 32 -1.56 4.44 16.80
CA ALA A 32 -0.55 4.46 17.86
C ALA A 32 -0.86 5.53 18.91
N LYS A 33 -1.21 6.76 18.49
CA LYS A 33 -1.59 7.85 19.40
C LYS A 33 -2.87 7.57 20.20
N ALA A 34 -3.81 6.82 19.64
CA ALA A 34 -5.07 6.48 20.28
C ALA A 34 -4.97 5.25 21.20
N ALA A 35 -3.91 4.44 21.09
CA ALA A 35 -3.73 3.25 21.90
C ALA A 35 -3.42 3.63 23.36
N SER A 36 -4.16 3.02 24.29
CA SER A 36 -3.92 3.15 25.74
C SER A 36 -2.92 2.13 26.28
N SER A 37 -2.74 1.01 25.59
CA SER A 37 -1.73 0.00 25.92
C SER A 37 -0.41 0.32 25.22
N GLU A 38 0.68 0.32 25.99
CA GLU A 38 2.03 0.56 25.45
C GLU A 38 2.44 -0.54 24.47
N GLU A 39 2.04 -1.79 24.71
CA GLU A 39 2.29 -2.90 23.78
C GLU A 39 1.61 -2.66 22.42
N LEU A 40 0.35 -2.21 22.45
CA LEU A 40 -0.42 -1.95 21.24
C LEU A 40 0.14 -0.74 20.48
N LYS A 41 0.56 0.31 21.20
CA LYS A 41 1.22 1.47 20.61
C LYS A 41 2.51 1.07 19.88
N ASN A 42 3.37 0.30 20.55
CA ASN A 42 4.61 -0.22 19.97
C ASN A 42 4.36 -1.12 18.76
N ALA A 43 3.28 -1.91 18.77
CA ALA A 43 2.89 -2.72 17.62
C ALA A 43 2.53 -1.86 16.39
N PHE A 44 1.77 -0.76 16.58
CA PHE A 44 1.47 0.17 15.49
C PHE A 44 2.70 0.92 14.97
N GLU A 45 3.59 1.35 15.85
CA GLU A 45 4.84 2.02 15.46
C GLU A 45 5.77 1.07 14.70
N LYS A 46 5.90 -0.18 15.16
CA LYS A 46 6.64 -1.21 14.43
C LYS A 46 6.02 -1.49 13.07
N HIS A 47 4.69 -1.59 13.01
CA HIS A 47 4.01 -1.85 11.75
C HIS A 47 4.14 -0.68 10.77
N LEU A 48 4.22 0.56 11.25
CA LEU A 48 4.49 1.73 10.41
C LEU A 48 5.83 1.61 9.68
N GLU A 49 6.89 1.16 10.36
CA GLU A 49 8.19 0.94 9.70
C GLU A 49 8.14 -0.21 8.69
N GLN A 50 7.38 -1.26 8.97
CA GLN A 50 7.15 -2.34 8.00
C GLN A 50 6.40 -1.83 6.76
N THR A 51 5.32 -1.07 6.94
CA THR A 51 4.54 -0.46 5.86
C THR A 51 5.40 0.43 4.98
N LYS A 52 6.32 1.23 5.53
CA LYS A 52 7.27 2.01 4.71
C LYS A 52 8.09 1.10 3.79
N GLY A 53 8.65 0.02 4.34
CA GLY A 53 9.40 -0.98 3.54
C GLY A 53 8.52 -1.72 2.53
N HIS A 54 7.24 -1.94 2.81
CA HIS A 54 6.30 -2.52 1.85
C HIS A 54 6.04 -1.58 0.67
N VAL A 55 5.85 -0.28 0.94
CA VAL A 55 5.69 0.75 -0.10
C VAL A 55 6.92 0.77 -1.00
N GLU A 56 8.13 0.81 -0.43
CA GLU A 56 9.38 0.78 -1.21
C GLU A 56 9.50 -0.50 -2.07
N ARG A 57 9.14 -1.66 -1.52
CA ARG A 57 9.15 -2.92 -2.28
C ARG A 57 8.15 -2.90 -3.44
N LEU A 58 6.94 -2.37 -3.22
CA LEU A 58 5.94 -2.24 -4.28
C LEU A 58 6.43 -1.29 -5.38
N GLU A 59 7.15 -0.23 -5.03
CA GLU A 59 7.76 0.68 -6.00
C GLU A 59 8.79 -0.03 -6.88
N GLN A 60 9.67 -0.85 -6.27
CA GLN A 60 10.63 -1.69 -7.00
C GLN A 60 9.91 -2.68 -7.93
N VAL A 61 8.85 -3.34 -7.47
CA VAL A 61 8.07 -4.27 -8.29
C VAL A 61 7.45 -3.55 -9.51
N PHE A 62 6.92 -2.34 -9.34
CA PHE A 62 6.41 -1.56 -10.48
C PHE A 62 7.50 -1.16 -11.47
N GLU A 63 8.71 -0.82 -11.00
CA GLU A 63 9.87 -0.55 -11.84
C GLU A 63 10.29 -1.79 -12.65
N GLU A 64 10.37 -2.96 -12.01
CA GLU A 64 10.70 -4.24 -12.65
C GLU A 64 9.66 -4.66 -13.70
N LEU A 65 8.38 -4.36 -13.46
CA LEU A 65 7.30 -4.65 -14.39
C LEU A 65 7.19 -3.62 -15.53
N GLY A 66 7.89 -2.48 -15.45
CA GLY A 66 7.73 -1.38 -16.38
C GLY A 66 6.34 -0.73 -16.34
N GLU A 67 5.63 -0.88 -15.22
CA GLU A 67 4.24 -0.46 -15.03
C GLU A 67 4.13 0.76 -14.12
N THR A 68 3.04 1.53 -14.23
CA THR A 68 2.83 2.69 -13.35
C THR A 68 2.03 2.32 -12.09
N ARG A 69 2.52 2.78 -10.93
CA ARG A 69 1.81 2.74 -9.64
C ARG A 69 0.54 3.60 -9.59
N ARG A 70 0.35 4.51 -10.55
CA ARG A 70 -0.86 5.34 -10.63
C ARG A 70 -1.95 4.60 -11.38
N VAL A 71 -3.13 4.47 -10.78
CA VAL A 71 -4.34 4.10 -11.52
C VAL A 71 -4.61 5.22 -12.54
N ARG A 72 -4.45 4.95 -13.83
CA ARG A 72 -4.99 5.83 -14.87
C ARG A 72 -6.51 5.75 -14.77
N HIS A 73 -7.11 6.66 -14.01
CA HIS A 73 -8.51 7.00 -14.25
C HIS A 73 -8.53 7.64 -15.64
N ALA A 74 -9.00 6.90 -16.64
CA ALA A 74 -9.41 7.51 -17.89
C ALA A 74 -10.53 8.51 -17.52
N VAL A 75 -10.17 9.79 -17.51
CA VAL A 75 -11.14 10.87 -17.48
C VAL A 75 -11.96 10.71 -18.76
N LEU A 76 -13.22 10.34 -18.60
CA LEU A 76 -14.24 10.47 -19.65
C LEU A 76 -14.61 11.95 -19.80
#